data_AF-A0A8I5NPK3-F1
#
_entry.id   AF-A0A8I5NPK3-F1
#
_cell.length_a   1.000
_cell.length_b   1.000
_cell.length_c   1.000
_cell.angle_alpha   90.00
_cell.angle_beta   90.00
_cell.angle_gamma   90.00
#
_symmetry.space_group_name_H-M   'P 1'
#
loop_
_entity.id
_entity.type
_entity.pdbx_description
1 polymer ?
#
loop_
_entity_poly.entity_id
_entity_poly.type
_entity_poly.pdbx_seq_one_letter_code
_entity_poly.pdbx_strand_id
1 'polypeptide(L)'
;MFIQRLILYSFYLFSKIKQGLLPSLEDLLFYTIAEGQEKIPVHKFITALKSTGLRTSDPRLKECMDMLRLTLQTTSDGVMLDKDLFKKCVQSNIVLLTQAFRRKFVIPDFMSFTSHIDELYESAKKQSGGKVADYIPQLAKFSPDLWGVSVCTIDGQRHSIGDTKVPFCLQSCVKPLKYAIAVNDLGTEYVHRYVGKEPSGLRFNKLFLNEDGKNYMNIVINLLFAAYTGDVSALRRFALSAMDMEQRDYDSRTALHVAAAEGHVEVVKFLLEACKVNPFPKDRWNNTPMDEALHFGHHDVFKILQEYQVQYTPQGDSDNGKENQTVHKNLDGLL
;
A
#
# COMPACT_ATOMS: atom_id res chain seq x y z
N MET A 1 13.59 -28.62 -30.38
CA MET A 1 14.86 -28.32 -29.67
C MET A 1 14.91 -28.77 -28.22
N PHE A 2 13.87 -28.55 -27.38
CA PHE A 2 13.91 -28.92 -25.95
C PHE A 2 14.02 -30.43 -25.67
N ILE A 3 13.29 -31.26 -26.44
CA ILE A 3 13.32 -32.73 -26.31
C ILE A 3 14.68 -33.30 -26.72
N GLN A 4 15.28 -32.80 -27.80
CA GLN A 4 16.65 -33.16 -28.20
C GLN A 4 17.69 -32.78 -27.14
N ARG A 5 17.55 -31.61 -26.51
CA ARG A 5 18.43 -31.16 -25.41
C ARG A 5 18.28 -32.06 -24.17
N LEU A 6 17.06 -32.50 -23.84
CA LEU A 6 16.83 -33.43 -22.73
C LEU A 6 17.40 -34.83 -23.01
N ILE A 7 17.28 -35.31 -24.25
CA ILE A 7 17.80 -36.62 -24.67
C ILE A 7 19.32 -36.64 -24.65
N LEU A 8 19.99 -35.63 -25.22
CA LEU A 8 21.46 -35.49 -25.16
C LEU A 8 21.97 -35.40 -23.72
N TYR A 9 21.27 -34.63 -22.88
CA TYR A 9 21.58 -34.51 -21.46
C TYR A 9 21.40 -35.85 -20.71
N SER A 10 20.31 -36.57 -20.99
CA SER A 10 20.01 -37.86 -20.37
C SER A 10 21.00 -38.95 -20.79
N PHE A 11 21.38 -39.01 -22.08
CA PHE A 11 22.38 -39.95 -22.58
C PHE A 11 23.77 -39.68 -22.00
N TYR A 12 24.16 -38.40 -21.87
CA TYR A 12 25.44 -38.01 -21.30
C TYR A 12 25.51 -38.31 -19.79
N LEU A 13 24.45 -37.99 -19.04
CA LEU A 13 24.35 -38.33 -17.62
C LEU A 13 24.47 -39.85 -17.43
N PHE A 14 23.80 -40.63 -18.29
CA PHE A 14 23.87 -42.09 -18.27
C PHE A 14 25.29 -42.62 -18.58
N SER A 15 26.00 -41.98 -19.52
CA SER A 15 27.39 -42.32 -19.85
C SER A 15 28.37 -42.00 -18.72
N LYS A 16 28.18 -40.90 -17.99
CA LYS A 16 29.02 -40.50 -16.84
C LYS A 16 28.73 -41.33 -15.59
N ILE A 17 27.46 -41.66 -15.34
CA ILE A 17 27.05 -42.59 -14.27
C ILE A 17 27.70 -43.97 -14.49
N LYS A 18 27.78 -44.44 -15.75
CA LYS A 18 28.53 -45.66 -16.13
C LYS A 18 30.02 -45.61 -15.82
N GLN A 19 30.63 -44.42 -15.69
CA GLN A 19 32.05 -44.24 -15.35
C GLN A 19 32.30 -44.06 -13.84
N GLY A 20 31.28 -44.19 -12.97
CA GLY A 20 31.45 -44.14 -11.52
C GLY A 20 31.72 -42.75 -10.91
N LEU A 21 31.81 -41.69 -11.72
CA LEU A 21 31.91 -40.31 -11.24
C LEU A 21 30.53 -39.65 -11.24
N LEU A 22 29.98 -39.40 -10.05
CA LEU A 22 28.91 -38.41 -9.88
C LEU A 22 29.48 -37.04 -10.27
N PRO A 23 28.93 -36.36 -11.30
CA PRO A 23 29.42 -35.05 -11.68
C PRO A 23 29.17 -34.05 -10.55
N SER A 24 30.21 -33.30 -10.20
CA SER A 24 30.10 -32.24 -9.19
C SER A 24 29.13 -31.14 -9.64
N LEU A 25 28.63 -30.31 -8.71
CA LEU A 25 27.68 -29.24 -9.07
C LEU A 25 28.30 -28.24 -10.05
N GLU A 26 29.60 -27.99 -9.91
CA GLU A 26 30.43 -27.17 -10.80
C GLU A 26 30.48 -27.76 -12.21
N ASP A 27 30.65 -29.08 -12.31
CA ASP A 27 30.66 -29.78 -13.61
C ASP A 27 29.31 -29.67 -14.31
N LEU A 28 28.22 -29.89 -13.57
CA LEU A 28 26.85 -29.76 -14.09
C LEU A 28 26.58 -28.34 -14.60
N LEU A 29 27.05 -27.34 -13.85
CA LEU A 29 26.93 -25.94 -14.25
C LEU A 29 27.76 -25.63 -15.50
N PHE A 30 28.99 -26.14 -15.59
CA PHE A 30 29.84 -26.00 -16.77
C PHE A 30 29.12 -26.48 -18.03
N TYR A 31 28.60 -27.71 -18.02
CA TYR A 31 27.91 -28.27 -19.20
C TYR A 31 26.64 -27.51 -19.56
N THR A 32 25.95 -26.95 -18.56
CA THR A 32 24.75 -26.12 -18.77
C THR A 32 25.07 -24.87 -19.60
N ILE A 33 26.25 -24.28 -19.40
CA ILE A 33 26.66 -23.02 -20.06
C ILE A 33 27.45 -23.28 -21.35
N ALA A 34 28.26 -24.33 -21.36
CA ALA A 34 29.07 -24.73 -22.52
C ALA A 34 28.22 -25.21 -23.70
N GLU A 35 27.01 -25.72 -23.46
CA GLU A 35 26.09 -26.21 -24.50
C GLU A 35 26.75 -27.22 -25.46
N GLY A 36 27.61 -28.10 -24.92
CA GLY A 36 28.32 -29.13 -25.68
C GLY A 36 29.70 -28.73 -26.20
N GLN A 37 30.15 -27.50 -25.96
CA GLN A 37 31.52 -27.06 -26.27
C GLN A 37 32.52 -27.50 -25.18
N GLU A 38 33.79 -27.64 -25.55
CA GLU A 38 34.87 -28.01 -24.61
C GLU A 38 35.31 -26.86 -23.70
N LYS A 39 35.10 -25.61 -24.12
CA LYS A 39 35.46 -24.40 -23.38
C LYS A 39 34.31 -23.41 -23.39
N ILE A 40 34.24 -22.56 -22.36
CA ILE A 40 33.24 -21.50 -22.21
C ILE A 40 33.92 -20.15 -22.43
N PRO A 41 33.46 -19.33 -23.40
CA PRO A 41 33.88 -17.94 -23.47
C PRO A 41 33.43 -17.17 -22.22
N VAL A 42 34.33 -16.42 -21.58
CA VAL A 42 34.03 -15.67 -20.35
C VAL A 42 32.88 -14.69 -20.55
N HIS A 43 32.81 -14.03 -21.71
CA HIS A 43 31.70 -13.14 -22.04
C HIS A 43 30.36 -13.88 -22.08
N LYS A 44 30.33 -15.14 -22.55
CA LYS A 44 29.12 -15.99 -22.56
C LYS A 44 28.67 -16.29 -21.14
N PHE A 45 29.61 -16.64 -20.26
CA PHE A 45 29.33 -16.84 -18.83
C PHE A 45 28.75 -15.58 -18.18
N ILE A 46 29.40 -14.42 -18.37
CA ILE A 46 28.95 -13.14 -17.77
C ILE A 46 27.58 -12.73 -18.31
N THR A 47 27.34 -12.87 -19.62
CA THR A 47 26.03 -12.57 -20.23
C THR A 47 24.95 -13.50 -19.69
N ALA A 48 25.23 -14.79 -19.58
CA ALA A 48 24.28 -15.75 -19.02
C ALA A 48 24.00 -15.46 -17.54
N LEU A 49 25.03 -15.11 -16.76
CA LEU A 49 24.87 -14.67 -15.37
C LEU A 49 23.99 -13.41 -15.27
N LYS A 50 24.23 -12.38 -16.10
CA LYS A 50 23.41 -11.17 -16.14
C LYS A 50 21.96 -11.45 -16.52
N SER A 51 21.70 -12.43 -17.38
CA SER A 51 20.33 -12.84 -17.75
C SER A 51 19.53 -13.43 -16.58
N THR A 52 20.21 -13.89 -15.52
CA THR A 52 19.55 -14.31 -14.28
C THR A 52 19.08 -13.11 -13.43
N GLY A 53 19.49 -11.89 -13.78
CA GLY A 53 19.25 -10.66 -13.02
C GLY A 53 20.35 -10.30 -12.03
N LEU A 54 21.30 -11.19 -11.74
CA LEU A 54 22.46 -10.87 -10.92
C LEU A 54 23.40 -9.90 -11.64
N ARG A 55 24.08 -9.05 -10.85
CA ARG A 55 25.13 -8.15 -11.36
C ARG A 55 26.51 -8.71 -11.02
N THR A 56 27.50 -8.42 -11.85
CA THR A 56 28.89 -8.81 -11.60
C THR A 56 29.52 -8.11 -10.39
N SER A 57 28.87 -7.07 -9.88
CA SER A 57 29.26 -6.36 -8.66
C SER A 57 28.57 -6.90 -7.40
N ASP A 58 27.88 -8.05 -7.46
CA ASP A 58 27.29 -8.67 -6.27
C ASP A 58 28.41 -9.08 -5.30
N PRO A 59 28.39 -8.61 -4.04
CA PRO A 59 29.42 -8.96 -3.06
C PRO A 59 29.58 -10.47 -2.85
N ARG A 60 28.49 -11.24 -3.00
CA ARG A 60 28.49 -12.71 -2.85
C ARG A 60 29.10 -13.43 -4.05
N LEU A 61 29.48 -12.70 -5.11
CA LEU A 61 30.19 -13.22 -6.28
C LEU A 61 31.63 -12.70 -6.33
N LYS A 62 32.12 -12.02 -5.29
CA LYS A 62 33.43 -11.37 -5.29
C LYS A 62 34.55 -12.35 -5.60
N GLU A 63 34.60 -13.50 -4.91
CA GLU A 63 35.65 -14.50 -5.07
C GLU A 63 35.66 -15.06 -6.50
N CYS A 64 34.47 -15.37 -7.04
CA CYS A 64 34.32 -15.82 -8.43
C CYS A 64 34.82 -14.78 -9.42
N MET A 65 34.44 -13.52 -9.25
CA MET A 65 34.84 -12.44 -10.16
C MET A 65 36.33 -12.12 -10.06
N ASP A 66 36.91 -12.17 -8.86
CA ASP A 66 38.35 -11.97 -8.66
C ASP A 66 39.17 -13.13 -9.26
N MET A 67 38.71 -14.37 -9.09
CA MET A 67 39.36 -15.54 -9.69
C MET A 67 39.26 -15.55 -11.21
N LEU A 68 38.12 -15.11 -11.77
CA LEU A 68 37.96 -14.91 -13.21
C LEU A 68 38.95 -13.86 -13.74
N ARG A 69 39.10 -12.71 -13.05
CA ARG A 69 40.08 -11.67 -13.43
C ARG A 69 41.51 -12.20 -13.38
N LEU A 70 41.87 -12.94 -12.34
CA LEU A 70 43.19 -13.54 -12.20
C LEU A 70 43.48 -14.52 -13.35
N THR A 71 42.52 -15.37 -13.67
CA THR A 71 42.64 -16.38 -14.75
C THR A 71 42.74 -15.74 -16.13
N LEU A 72 42.00 -14.64 -16.36
CA LEU A 72 42.06 -13.87 -17.60
C LEU A 72 43.42 -13.21 -17.83
N GLN A 73 44.15 -12.86 -16.76
CA GLN A 73 45.48 -12.25 -16.87
C GLN A 73 46.60 -13.26 -17.11
N THR A 74 46.44 -14.51 -16.68
CA THR A 74 47.49 -15.54 -16.75
C THR A 74 47.44 -16.41 -18.02
N THR A 75 46.33 -16.37 -18.76
CA THR A 75 46.11 -17.24 -19.92
C THR A 75 46.35 -16.48 -21.22
N SER A 76 47.18 -17.02 -22.13
CA SER A 76 47.46 -16.42 -23.45
C SER A 76 46.22 -16.30 -24.34
N ASP A 77 45.25 -17.19 -24.12
CA ASP A 77 43.97 -17.31 -24.84
C ASP A 77 42.82 -16.70 -24.01
N GLY A 78 43.10 -15.55 -23.36
CA GLY A 78 42.40 -14.87 -22.24
C GLY A 78 40.92 -14.51 -22.43
N VAL A 79 40.15 -15.37 -23.07
CA VAL A 79 38.72 -15.29 -23.33
C VAL A 79 38.03 -16.62 -23.04
N MET A 80 38.74 -17.75 -22.99
CA MET A 80 38.17 -19.10 -22.86
C MET A 80 38.47 -19.78 -21.52
N LEU A 81 37.45 -20.37 -20.91
CA LEU A 81 37.55 -21.18 -19.68
C LEU A 81 37.40 -22.66 -20.04
N ASP A 82 38.39 -23.48 -19.72
CA ASP A 82 38.21 -24.92 -19.63
C ASP A 82 37.44 -25.31 -18.36
N LYS A 83 37.13 -26.59 -18.23
CA LYS A 83 36.35 -27.15 -17.12
C LYS A 83 37.01 -26.93 -15.76
N ASP A 84 38.33 -27.10 -15.66
CA ASP A 84 39.04 -27.04 -14.39
C ASP A 84 39.23 -25.60 -13.93
N LEU A 85 39.53 -24.68 -14.86
CA LEU A 85 39.56 -23.25 -14.60
C LEU A 85 38.19 -22.72 -14.20
N PHE A 86 37.13 -23.13 -14.91
CA PHE A 86 35.76 -22.77 -14.54
C PHE A 86 35.43 -23.23 -13.12
N LYS A 87 35.74 -24.49 -12.77
CA LYS A 87 35.52 -25.04 -11.43
C LYS A 87 36.25 -24.21 -10.36
N LYS A 88 37.53 -23.89 -10.58
CA LYS A 88 38.31 -23.03 -9.67
C LYS A 88 37.68 -21.65 -9.48
N CYS A 89 37.09 -21.09 -10.53
CA CYS A 89 36.42 -19.80 -10.46
C CYS A 89 35.10 -19.85 -9.70
N VAL A 90 34.29 -20.90 -9.85
CA VAL A 90 32.92 -20.92 -9.29
C VAL A 90 32.81 -21.61 -7.93
N GLN A 91 33.79 -22.41 -7.52
CA GLN A 91 33.73 -23.25 -6.32
C GLN A 91 33.26 -22.51 -5.06
N SER A 92 33.75 -21.29 -4.81
CA SER A 92 33.42 -20.51 -3.61
C SER A 92 32.00 -19.97 -3.61
N ASN A 93 31.37 -19.86 -4.78
CA ASN A 93 30.06 -19.22 -4.95
C ASN A 93 29.05 -20.16 -5.66
N ILE A 94 29.36 -21.47 -5.72
CA ILE A 94 28.61 -22.45 -6.52
C ILE A 94 27.15 -22.60 -6.09
N VAL A 95 26.84 -22.45 -4.80
CA VAL A 95 25.48 -22.58 -4.27
C VAL A 95 24.57 -21.50 -4.88
N LEU A 96 25.01 -20.23 -4.85
CA LEU A 96 24.27 -19.10 -5.42
C LEU A 96 24.15 -19.22 -6.94
N LEU A 97 25.25 -19.57 -7.62
CA LEU A 97 25.26 -19.76 -9.07
C LEU A 97 24.32 -20.91 -9.49
N THR A 98 24.29 -22.00 -8.72
CA THR A 98 23.39 -23.12 -8.97
C THR A 98 21.93 -22.69 -8.86
N GLN A 99 21.58 -21.89 -7.85
CA GLN A 99 20.22 -21.33 -7.71
C GLN A 99 19.86 -20.44 -8.91
N ALA A 100 20.80 -19.57 -9.33
CA ALA A 100 20.61 -18.65 -10.44
C ALA A 100 20.32 -19.40 -11.76
N PHE A 101 21.22 -20.31 -12.15
CA PHE A 101 21.14 -21.00 -13.43
C PHE A 101 20.07 -22.10 -13.47
N ARG A 102 19.65 -22.64 -12.31
CA ARG A 102 18.51 -23.58 -12.22
C ARG A 102 17.16 -22.89 -12.09
N ARG A 103 17.10 -21.55 -12.27
CA ARG A 103 15.87 -20.76 -12.17
C ARG A 103 15.15 -20.97 -10.83
N LYS A 104 15.93 -21.01 -9.74
CA LYS A 104 15.42 -21.16 -8.36
C LYS A 104 15.27 -19.85 -7.61
N PHE A 105 15.63 -18.73 -8.23
CA PHE A 105 15.29 -17.41 -7.71
C PHE A 105 13.78 -17.19 -7.72
N VAL A 106 13.34 -16.31 -6.83
CA VAL A 106 11.96 -15.90 -6.62
C VAL A 106 11.29 -15.40 -7.90
N ILE A 107 12.07 -14.80 -8.81
CA ILE A 107 11.64 -14.50 -10.19
C ILE A 107 12.50 -15.33 -11.17
N PRO A 108 11.98 -16.48 -11.65
CA PRO A 108 12.69 -17.37 -12.58
C PRO A 108 13.01 -16.75 -13.94
N ASP A 109 12.07 -16.01 -14.53
CA ASP A 109 12.22 -15.34 -15.83
C ASP A 109 12.37 -13.83 -15.62
N PHE A 110 13.56 -13.44 -15.17
CA PHE A 110 13.83 -12.05 -14.80
C PHE A 110 13.81 -11.11 -16.01
N MET A 111 14.29 -11.55 -17.18
CA MET A 111 14.35 -10.71 -18.37
C MET A 111 12.96 -10.31 -18.88
N SER A 112 12.03 -11.28 -18.93
CA SER A 112 10.63 -11.00 -19.27
C SER A 112 9.99 -10.07 -18.25
N PHE A 113 10.20 -10.32 -16.95
CA PHE A 113 9.72 -9.45 -15.88
C PHE A 113 10.24 -8.01 -16.03
N THR A 114 11.53 -7.82 -16.31
CA THR A 114 12.11 -6.48 -16.48
C THR A 114 11.59 -5.75 -17.71
N SER A 115 11.26 -6.46 -18.79
CA SER A 115 10.59 -5.86 -19.96
C SER A 115 9.25 -5.23 -19.56
N HIS A 116 8.45 -5.92 -18.75
CA HIS A 116 7.20 -5.35 -18.24
C HIS A 116 7.44 -4.17 -17.29
N ILE A 117 8.50 -4.20 -16.48
CA ILE A 117 8.89 -3.03 -15.66
C ILE A 117 9.23 -1.83 -16.53
N ASP A 118 9.92 -2.04 -17.66
CA ASP A 118 10.25 -0.97 -18.60
C ASP A 118 8.99 -0.39 -19.27
N GLU A 119 8.02 -1.24 -19.64
CA GLU A 119 6.72 -0.80 -20.15
C GLU A 119 5.93 0.03 -19.12
N LEU A 120 5.92 -0.41 -17.85
CA LEU A 120 5.30 0.34 -16.74
C LEU A 120 6.01 1.67 -16.50
N TYR A 121 7.34 1.68 -16.58
CA TYR A 121 8.14 2.90 -16.48
C TYR A 121 7.74 3.90 -17.57
N GLU A 122 7.69 3.47 -18.84
CA GLU A 122 7.32 4.33 -19.98
C GLU A 122 5.87 4.80 -19.90
N SER A 123 4.96 3.98 -19.37
CA SER A 123 3.57 4.36 -19.13
C SER A 123 3.46 5.44 -18.05
N ALA A 124 4.12 5.24 -16.90
CA ALA A 124 4.09 6.16 -15.77
C ALA A 124 4.81 7.49 -16.07
N LYS A 125 5.90 7.44 -16.83
CA LYS A 125 6.69 8.63 -17.23
C LYS A 125 5.89 9.67 -18.00
N LYS A 126 4.81 9.27 -18.67
CA LYS A 126 3.93 10.18 -19.42
C LYS A 126 3.12 11.12 -18.52
N GLN A 127 3.06 10.87 -17.21
CA GLN A 127 2.37 11.74 -16.26
C GLN A 127 3.24 12.97 -15.96
N SER A 128 2.89 14.11 -16.54
CA SER A 128 3.58 15.40 -16.35
C SER A 128 2.97 16.28 -15.26
N GLY A 129 2.01 15.76 -14.50
CA GLY A 129 1.36 16.47 -13.40
C GLY A 129 2.18 16.47 -12.10
N GLY A 130 1.68 17.19 -11.09
CA GLY A 130 2.31 17.31 -9.77
C GLY A 130 3.04 18.63 -9.56
N LYS A 131 3.55 18.85 -8.34
CA LYS A 131 4.33 20.02 -7.98
C LYS A 131 5.60 19.58 -7.25
N VAL A 132 6.75 20.07 -7.71
CA VAL A 132 8.03 19.87 -7.01
C VAL A 132 7.93 20.52 -5.63
N ALA A 133 8.39 19.80 -4.60
CA ALA A 133 8.42 20.33 -3.24
C ALA A 133 9.35 21.55 -3.17
N ASP A 134 8.79 22.72 -2.87
CA ASP A 134 9.47 24.02 -2.93
C ASP A 134 9.56 24.74 -1.58
N TYR A 135 9.05 24.13 -0.50
CA TYR A 135 9.11 24.69 0.85
C TYR A 135 10.55 24.80 1.41
N ILE A 136 11.52 24.10 0.80
CA ILE A 136 12.96 24.20 1.09
C ILE A 136 13.74 24.33 -0.24
N PRO A 137 14.68 25.28 -0.37
CA PRO A 137 15.39 25.54 -1.64
C PRO A 137 16.14 24.35 -2.24
N GLN A 138 16.65 23.44 -1.41
CA GLN A 138 17.37 22.25 -1.86
C GLN A 138 16.47 21.29 -2.64
N LEU A 139 15.18 21.22 -2.31
CA LEU A 139 14.22 20.36 -3.00
C LEU A 139 13.73 21.00 -4.31
N ALA A 140 13.60 22.33 -4.33
CA ALA A 140 13.19 23.08 -5.52
C ALA A 140 14.18 22.98 -6.69
N LYS A 141 15.43 22.55 -6.43
CA LYS A 141 16.48 22.40 -7.47
C LYS A 141 16.27 21.21 -8.40
N PHE A 142 15.45 20.24 -8.02
CA PHE A 142 15.26 19.04 -8.83
C PHE A 142 14.31 19.31 -10.00
N SER A 143 14.70 18.86 -11.20
CA SER A 143 13.85 18.96 -12.39
C SER A 143 12.61 18.06 -12.22
N PRO A 144 11.40 18.53 -12.60
CA PRO A 144 10.19 17.70 -12.61
C PRO A 144 10.26 16.51 -13.58
N ASP A 145 11.17 16.56 -14.56
CA ASP A 145 11.32 15.52 -15.59
C ASP A 145 12.15 14.31 -15.12
N LEU A 146 12.74 14.36 -13.91
CA LEU A 146 13.52 13.25 -13.37
C LEU A 146 12.61 12.08 -12.99
N TRP A 147 12.85 10.92 -13.61
CA TRP A 147 12.07 9.72 -13.35
C TRP A 147 12.96 8.48 -13.37
N GLY A 148 13.04 7.78 -12.24
CA GLY A 148 13.90 6.62 -12.06
C GLY A 148 13.22 5.50 -11.27
N VAL A 149 13.36 4.27 -11.75
CA VAL A 149 12.83 3.06 -11.11
C VAL A 149 13.97 2.06 -10.92
N SER A 150 14.13 1.55 -9.70
CA SER A 150 15.09 0.50 -9.38
C SER A 150 14.43 -0.63 -8.62
N VAL A 151 14.77 -1.86 -9.02
CA VAL A 151 14.26 -3.10 -8.44
C VAL A 151 15.42 -3.92 -7.90
N CYS A 152 15.25 -4.48 -6.70
CA CYS A 152 16.15 -5.48 -6.11
C CYS A 152 15.30 -6.58 -5.48
N THR A 153 15.45 -7.82 -5.93
CA THR A 153 14.76 -8.97 -5.32
C THR A 153 15.48 -9.44 -4.06
N ILE A 154 14.82 -10.29 -3.26
CA ILE A 154 15.41 -10.93 -2.08
C ILE A 154 16.62 -11.81 -2.43
N ASP A 155 16.67 -12.33 -3.66
CA ASP A 155 17.79 -13.13 -4.16
C ASP A 155 18.94 -12.28 -4.72
N GLY A 156 18.78 -10.97 -4.78
CA GLY A 156 19.79 -10.01 -5.28
C GLY A 156 19.72 -9.76 -6.80
N GLN A 157 18.65 -10.17 -7.47
CA GLN A 157 18.42 -9.80 -8.88
C GLN A 157 18.08 -8.32 -8.97
N ARG A 158 18.68 -7.58 -9.91
CA ARG A 158 18.64 -6.11 -9.93
C ARG A 158 18.45 -5.52 -11.31
N HIS A 159 17.40 -4.72 -11.47
CA HIS A 159 17.09 -3.95 -12.67
C HIS A 159 16.91 -2.47 -12.35
N SER A 160 17.25 -1.60 -13.31
CA SER A 160 17.17 -0.14 -13.14
C SER A 160 16.90 0.51 -14.49
N ILE A 161 15.95 1.45 -14.54
CA ILE A 161 15.61 2.24 -15.73
C ILE A 161 15.38 3.71 -15.35
N GLY A 162 15.81 4.64 -16.20
CA GLY A 162 15.73 6.08 -15.95
C GLY A 162 16.82 6.63 -15.03
N ASP A 163 16.53 7.73 -14.34
CA ASP A 163 17.49 8.59 -13.60
C ASP A 163 17.93 8.01 -12.23
N THR A 164 18.10 6.70 -12.15
CA THR A 164 18.34 5.94 -10.91
C THR A 164 19.67 6.19 -10.21
N LYS A 165 20.58 6.94 -10.86
CA LYS A 165 21.90 7.28 -10.33
C LYS A 165 21.97 8.69 -9.77
N VAL A 166 20.90 9.47 -9.94
CA VAL A 166 20.80 10.82 -9.36
C VAL A 166 20.51 10.68 -7.86
N PRO A 167 21.39 11.18 -6.98
CA PRO A 167 21.15 11.13 -5.54
C PRO A 167 20.06 12.14 -5.15
N PHE A 168 19.22 11.76 -4.20
CA PHE A 168 18.21 12.63 -3.59
C PHE A 168 18.07 12.34 -2.09
N CYS A 169 17.54 13.30 -1.34
CA CYS A 169 17.33 13.12 0.10
C CYS A 169 16.18 12.13 0.37
N LEU A 170 16.37 11.16 1.27
CA LEU A 170 15.34 10.15 1.58
C LEU A 170 14.05 10.73 2.17
N GLN A 171 14.10 11.88 2.83
CA GLN A 171 12.94 12.50 3.49
C GLN A 171 12.19 11.50 4.39
N SER A 172 10.86 11.45 4.30
CA SER A 172 10.01 10.55 5.10
C SER A 172 10.29 9.06 4.89
N CYS A 173 10.95 8.67 3.79
CA CYS A 173 11.27 7.27 3.52
C CYS A 173 12.25 6.66 4.54
N VAL A 174 12.94 7.50 5.34
CA VAL A 174 13.82 7.02 6.42
C VAL A 174 13.05 6.53 7.66
N LYS A 175 11.79 6.90 7.82
CA LYS A 175 11.01 6.63 9.04
C LYS A 175 10.87 5.13 9.35
N PRO A 176 10.54 4.25 8.38
CA PRO A 176 10.47 2.82 8.64
C PRO A 176 11.82 2.21 9.06
N LEU A 177 12.93 2.70 8.50
CA LEU A 177 14.28 2.24 8.85
C LEU A 177 14.64 2.59 10.30
N LYS A 178 14.33 3.83 10.72
CA LYS A 178 14.53 4.26 12.12
C LYS A 178 13.71 3.41 13.09
N TYR A 179 12.45 3.12 12.74
CA TYR A 179 11.59 2.26 13.53
C TYR A 179 12.15 0.84 13.61
N ALA A 180 12.58 0.25 12.50
CA ALA A 180 13.17 -1.09 12.48
C ALA A 180 14.43 -1.18 13.37
N ILE A 181 15.31 -0.18 13.32
CA ILE A 181 16.50 -0.11 14.19
C ILE A 181 16.08 -0.02 15.67
N ALA A 182 15.15 0.87 16.02
CA ALA A 182 14.68 1.00 17.40
C ALA A 182 14.06 -0.30 17.93
N VAL A 183 13.25 -0.99 17.12
CA VAL A 183 12.65 -2.28 17.49
C VAL A 183 13.70 -3.39 17.59
N ASN A 184 14.69 -3.40 16.70
CA ASN A 184 15.80 -4.35 16.77
C ASN A 184 16.59 -4.21 18.07
N ASP A 185 16.86 -2.98 18.49
CA ASP A 185 17.75 -2.70 19.63
C ASP A 185 17.02 -2.73 20.99
N LEU A 186 15.76 -2.27 21.04
CA LEU A 186 15.01 -2.06 22.28
C LEU A 186 13.82 -3.02 22.44
N GLY A 187 13.45 -3.73 21.38
CA GLY A 187 12.29 -4.60 21.35
C GLY A 187 10.97 -3.87 21.11
N THR A 188 10.03 -4.60 20.52
CA THR A 188 8.70 -4.10 20.13
C THR A 188 7.92 -3.54 21.32
N GLU A 189 7.96 -4.21 22.48
CA GLU A 189 7.15 -3.84 23.64
C GLU A 189 7.59 -2.48 24.19
N TYR A 190 8.90 -2.24 24.33
CA TYR A 190 9.44 -0.95 24.78
C TYR A 190 9.12 0.19 23.81
N VAL A 191 9.40 0.02 22.52
CA VAL A 191 9.20 1.06 21.50
C VAL A 191 7.74 1.49 21.46
N HIS A 192 6.81 0.54 21.54
CA HIS A 192 5.38 0.82 21.46
C HIS A 192 4.74 1.37 22.74
N ARG A 193 5.52 1.59 23.80
CA ARG A 193 5.10 2.48 24.90
C ARG A 193 5.08 3.96 24.47
N TYR A 194 5.77 4.31 23.38
CA TYR A 194 5.94 5.69 22.92
C TYR A 194 5.34 5.98 21.54
N VAL A 195 5.10 4.95 20.72
CA VAL A 195 4.55 5.11 19.37
C VAL A 195 3.46 4.08 19.08
N GLY A 196 2.34 4.52 18.50
CA GLY A 196 1.22 3.64 18.12
C GLY A 196 1.53 2.71 16.94
N LYS A 197 0.64 1.74 16.70
CA LYS A 197 0.74 0.76 15.58
C LYS A 197 -0.30 1.00 14.48
N GLU A 198 -1.29 1.85 14.72
CA GLU A 198 -2.46 2.03 13.86
C GLU A 198 -2.30 3.25 12.96
N PRO A 199 -2.79 3.21 11.69
CA PRO A 199 -2.74 4.34 10.80
C PRO A 199 -3.70 5.45 11.26
N SER A 200 -3.30 6.71 11.08
CA SER A 200 -4.10 7.88 11.49
C SER A 200 -5.34 8.14 10.61
N GLY A 201 -5.36 7.67 9.36
CA GLY A 201 -6.46 7.91 8.42
C GLY A 201 -6.48 9.32 7.79
N LEU A 202 -7.21 9.48 6.68
CA LEU A 202 -7.18 10.67 5.81
C LEU A 202 -7.72 11.97 6.46
N ARG A 203 -8.51 11.88 7.53
CA ARG A 203 -9.17 13.05 8.18
C ARG A 203 -8.34 13.68 9.32
N PHE A 204 -7.15 13.17 9.62
CA PHE A 204 -6.32 13.52 10.79
C PHE A 204 -5.04 14.31 10.50
N ASN A 205 -4.79 14.77 9.27
CA ASN A 205 -3.51 15.43 8.91
C ASN A 205 -3.24 16.81 9.55
N LYS A 206 -4.10 17.28 10.46
CA LYS A 206 -3.86 18.45 11.31
C LYS A 206 -4.42 18.20 12.71
N LEU A 207 -3.71 17.45 13.54
CA LEU A 207 -3.66 17.64 15.00
C LEU A 207 -2.50 16.81 15.59
N PHE A 208 -1.79 17.45 16.50
CA PHE A 208 -0.69 16.90 17.27
C PHE A 208 -1.24 16.01 18.39
N LEU A 209 -0.54 14.89 18.63
CA LEU A 209 -0.66 13.92 19.74
C LEU A 209 -2.08 13.43 20.06
N ASN A 210 -2.30 12.13 19.83
CA ASN A 210 -3.51 11.44 20.25
C ASN A 210 -3.47 11.14 21.76
N GLU A 211 -4.52 11.50 22.47
CA GLU A 211 -5.13 10.61 23.46
C GLU A 211 -6.33 9.94 22.75
N ASP A 212 -6.14 8.66 22.39
CA ASP A 212 -7.12 7.63 22.03
C ASP A 212 -8.20 7.92 20.95
N GLY A 213 -7.95 7.49 19.70
CA GLY A 213 -8.79 7.81 18.53
C GLY A 213 -9.48 6.67 17.77
N LYS A 214 -10.61 6.16 18.27
CA LYS A 214 -11.56 5.26 17.57
C LYS A 214 -12.51 5.98 16.56
N ASN A 215 -12.06 7.06 15.92
CA ASN A 215 -12.82 8.31 15.72
C ASN A 215 -13.74 8.51 14.47
N TYR A 216 -14.53 7.54 13.99
CA TYR A 216 -15.69 7.91 13.12
C TYR A 216 -16.98 7.27 13.59
N MET A 217 -16.95 5.94 13.78
CA MET A 217 -17.96 5.28 14.59
C MET A 217 -17.93 5.83 16.02
N ASN A 218 -16.77 6.13 16.61
CA ASN A 218 -16.70 6.69 17.96
C ASN A 218 -17.17 8.14 18.06
N ILE A 219 -17.16 8.97 17.00
CA ILE A 219 -17.66 10.35 17.12
C ILE A 219 -19.19 10.34 17.17
N VAL A 220 -19.82 9.63 16.23
CA VAL A 220 -21.27 9.42 16.25
C VAL A 220 -21.67 8.66 17.52
N ILE A 221 -20.96 7.58 17.88
CA ILE A 221 -21.21 6.85 19.13
C ILE A 221 -21.03 7.76 20.35
N ASN A 222 -20.03 8.63 20.43
CA ASN A 222 -19.85 9.52 21.58
C ASN A 222 -20.95 10.60 21.66
N LEU A 223 -21.36 11.14 20.51
CA LEU A 223 -22.47 12.08 20.40
C LEU A 223 -23.78 11.40 20.85
N LEU A 224 -24.07 10.22 20.32
CA LEU A 224 -25.27 9.44 20.65
C LEU A 224 -25.22 8.88 22.08
N PHE A 225 -24.04 8.53 22.60
CA PHE A 225 -23.86 8.04 23.96
C PHE A 225 -24.03 9.18 24.98
N ALA A 226 -23.58 10.39 24.66
CA ALA A 226 -23.88 11.58 25.46
C ALA A 226 -25.39 11.87 25.44
N ALA A 227 -26.06 11.69 24.30
CA ALA A 227 -27.52 11.81 24.21
C ALA A 227 -28.24 10.70 25.00
N TYR A 228 -27.74 9.47 24.99
CA TYR A 228 -28.27 8.32 25.74
C TYR A 228 -28.11 8.48 27.26
N THR A 229 -26.96 8.99 27.72
CA THR A 229 -26.69 9.18 29.16
C THR A 229 -27.23 10.50 29.72
N GLY A 230 -27.71 11.41 28.86
CA GLY A 230 -28.20 12.73 29.27
C GLY A 230 -27.09 13.76 29.54
N ASP A 231 -25.85 13.53 29.10
CA ASP A 231 -24.72 14.43 29.35
C ASP A 231 -24.73 15.67 28.42
N VAL A 232 -25.51 16.67 28.81
CA VAL A 232 -25.56 17.98 28.14
C VAL A 232 -24.20 18.69 28.13
N SER A 233 -23.34 18.46 29.12
CA SER A 233 -22.02 19.11 29.18
C SER A 233 -21.10 18.59 28.08
N ALA A 234 -21.14 17.29 27.79
CA ALA A 234 -20.46 16.71 26.64
C ALA A 234 -21.00 17.26 25.33
N LEU A 235 -22.33 17.32 25.17
CA LEU A 235 -22.96 17.88 23.96
C LEU A 235 -22.60 19.34 23.72
N ARG A 236 -22.48 20.16 24.78
CA ARG A 236 -21.99 21.54 24.69
C ARG A 236 -20.55 21.62 24.20
N ARG A 237 -19.66 20.74 24.69
CA ARG A 237 -18.28 20.66 24.21
C ARG A 237 -18.23 20.27 22.74
N PHE A 238 -19.05 19.30 22.32
CA PHE A 238 -19.15 18.89 20.92
C PHE A 238 -19.64 20.03 20.01
N ALA A 239 -20.70 20.73 20.39
CA ALA A 239 -21.21 21.88 19.63
C ALA A 239 -20.16 23.01 19.54
N LEU A 240 -19.45 23.32 20.64
CA LEU A 240 -18.36 24.32 20.64
C LEU A 240 -17.19 23.93 19.73
N SER A 241 -16.97 22.63 19.51
CA SER A 241 -15.94 22.14 18.59
C SER A 241 -16.36 22.16 17.11
N ALA A 242 -17.51 22.78 16.78
CA ALA A 242 -18.12 22.79 15.46
C ALA A 242 -18.41 21.37 14.91
N MET A 243 -18.72 20.44 15.82
CA MET A 243 -19.19 19.10 15.43
C MET A 243 -20.57 19.21 14.80
N ASP A 244 -20.78 18.51 13.68
CA ASP A 244 -22.10 18.34 13.10
C ASP A 244 -22.98 17.49 14.02
N MET A 245 -24.05 18.09 14.55
CA MET A 245 -24.99 17.48 15.49
C MET A 245 -26.08 16.65 14.80
N GLU A 246 -26.13 16.66 13.46
CA GLU A 246 -27.11 15.90 12.66
C GLU A 246 -26.56 14.55 12.16
N GLN A 247 -25.36 14.17 12.61
CA GLN A 247 -24.74 12.89 12.27
C GLN A 247 -25.61 11.69 12.70
N ARG A 248 -25.52 10.62 11.90
CA ARG A 248 -26.35 9.43 12.02
C ARG A 248 -25.53 8.16 12.28
N ASP A 249 -26.06 7.25 13.10
CA ASP A 249 -25.49 5.91 13.29
C ASP A 249 -25.86 4.93 12.17
N TYR A 250 -25.50 3.66 12.37
CA TYR A 250 -25.79 2.57 11.44
C TYR A 250 -27.29 2.38 11.20
N ASP A 251 -28.14 2.72 12.18
CA ASP A 251 -29.60 2.69 12.09
C ASP A 251 -30.20 4.00 11.57
N SER A 252 -29.36 4.90 11.04
CA SER A 252 -29.77 6.22 10.54
C SER A 252 -30.37 7.14 11.61
N ARG A 253 -30.14 6.86 12.90
CA ARG A 253 -30.63 7.65 14.03
C ARG A 253 -29.67 8.78 14.37
N THR A 254 -30.23 9.94 14.69
CA THR A 254 -29.50 11.12 15.17
C THR A 254 -29.51 11.19 16.70
N ALA A 255 -28.74 12.12 17.28
CA ALA A 255 -28.76 12.38 18.73
C ALA A 255 -30.18 12.72 19.23
N LEU A 256 -31.00 13.32 18.38
CA LEU A 256 -32.38 13.66 18.70
C LEU A 256 -33.28 12.42 18.82
N HIS A 257 -33.08 11.39 17.99
CA HIS A 257 -33.82 10.12 18.13
C HIS A 257 -33.49 9.44 19.46
N VAL A 258 -32.20 9.35 19.79
CA VAL A 258 -31.74 8.67 21.01
C VAL A 258 -32.21 9.42 22.25
N ALA A 259 -32.07 10.75 22.29
CA ALA A 259 -32.55 11.55 23.42
C ALA A 259 -34.07 11.47 23.58
N ALA A 260 -34.82 11.33 22.49
CA ALA A 260 -36.27 11.20 22.52
C ALA A 260 -36.74 9.82 23.00
N ALA A 261 -36.05 8.76 22.60
CA ALA A 261 -36.30 7.41 23.08
C ALA A 261 -35.99 7.23 24.59
N GLU A 262 -34.99 7.96 25.12
CA GLU A 262 -34.61 7.89 26.54
C GLU A 262 -35.33 8.91 27.43
N GLY A 263 -36.05 9.88 26.85
CA GLY A 263 -36.80 10.89 27.60
C GLY A 263 -35.95 12.05 28.18
N HIS A 264 -34.75 12.31 27.65
CA HIS A 264 -33.86 13.35 28.19
C HIS A 264 -34.23 14.76 27.73
N VAL A 265 -35.18 15.39 28.44
CA VAL A 265 -35.71 16.74 28.14
C VAL A 265 -34.63 17.81 27.92
N GLU A 266 -33.61 17.86 28.78
CA GLU A 266 -32.57 18.91 28.69
C GLU A 266 -31.64 18.72 27.48
N VAL A 267 -31.42 17.47 27.04
CA VAL A 267 -30.70 17.17 25.81
C VAL A 267 -31.52 17.58 24.59
N VAL A 268 -32.81 17.26 24.59
CA VAL A 268 -33.73 17.61 23.49
C VAL A 268 -33.80 19.13 23.32
N LYS A 269 -33.97 19.89 24.41
CA LYS A 269 -33.93 21.36 24.35
C LYS A 269 -32.61 21.89 23.81
N PHE A 270 -31.48 21.34 24.26
CA PHE A 270 -30.17 21.77 23.76
C PHE A 270 -30.02 21.54 22.24
N LEU A 271 -30.39 20.36 21.76
CA LEU A 271 -30.29 20.00 20.34
C LEU A 271 -31.21 20.86 19.45
N LEU A 272 -32.44 21.11 19.89
CA LEU A 272 -33.41 21.91 19.14
C LEU A 272 -33.08 23.41 19.23
N GLU A 273 -32.97 23.97 20.43
CA GLU A 273 -32.90 25.41 20.61
C GLU A 273 -31.51 25.98 20.30
N ALA A 274 -30.44 25.30 20.73
CA ALA A 274 -29.06 25.78 20.59
C ALA A 274 -28.39 25.28 19.31
N CYS A 275 -28.57 24.01 18.96
CA CYS A 275 -27.94 23.41 17.77
C CYS A 275 -28.80 23.51 16.50
N LYS A 276 -30.10 23.87 16.61
CA LYS A 276 -31.03 24.02 15.48
C LYS A 276 -31.14 22.78 14.59
N VAL A 277 -31.02 21.60 15.19
CA VAL A 277 -31.15 20.30 14.51
C VAL A 277 -32.55 20.12 13.91
N ASN A 278 -32.65 19.47 12.75
CA ASN A 278 -33.89 19.11 12.10
C ASN A 278 -34.77 18.23 13.03
N PRO A 279 -36.05 18.57 13.27
CA PRO A 279 -36.95 17.76 14.09
C PRO A 279 -37.70 16.68 13.30
N PHE A 280 -37.53 16.59 11.98
CA PHE A 280 -38.16 15.60 11.10
C PHE A 280 -37.24 14.51 10.49
N PRO A 281 -36.06 14.18 11.04
CA PRO A 281 -35.23 13.13 10.47
C PRO A 281 -35.95 11.79 10.65
N LYS A 282 -35.78 10.89 9.69
CA LYS A 282 -36.28 9.52 9.78
C LYS A 282 -35.14 8.55 9.96
N ASP A 283 -35.33 7.56 10.83
CA ASP A 283 -34.42 6.45 11.02
C ASP A 283 -34.62 5.31 10.00
N ARG A 284 -33.94 4.19 10.20
CA ARG A 284 -34.06 2.97 9.38
C ARG A 284 -35.46 2.35 9.38
N TRP A 285 -36.25 2.56 10.43
CA TRP A 285 -37.62 2.06 10.57
C TRP A 285 -38.67 3.10 10.15
N ASN A 286 -38.23 4.21 9.54
CA ASN A 286 -39.07 5.31 9.09
C ASN A 286 -39.81 6.03 10.25
N ASN A 287 -39.29 5.89 11.48
CA ASN A 287 -39.73 6.61 12.67
C ASN A 287 -39.01 7.95 12.76
N THR A 288 -39.72 8.96 13.26
CA THR A 288 -39.17 10.26 13.64
C THR A 288 -38.83 10.29 15.14
N PRO A 289 -38.06 11.28 15.63
CA PRO A 289 -37.85 11.45 17.07
C PRO A 289 -39.14 11.58 17.87
N MET A 290 -40.20 12.14 17.26
CA MET A 290 -41.52 12.24 17.88
C MET A 290 -42.20 10.86 18.02
N ASP A 291 -42.05 10.01 17.00
CA ASP A 291 -42.57 8.64 17.03
C ASP A 291 -41.85 7.80 18.10
N GLU A 292 -40.53 7.97 18.25
CA GLU A 292 -39.73 7.33 19.30
C GLU A 292 -40.20 7.77 20.70
N ALA A 293 -40.36 9.08 20.93
CA ALA A 293 -40.88 9.59 22.21
C ALA A 293 -42.27 9.02 22.54
N LEU A 294 -43.14 8.88 21.54
CA LEU A 294 -44.47 8.29 21.72
C LEU A 294 -44.40 6.78 21.98
N HIS A 295 -43.54 6.06 21.26
CA HIS A 295 -43.34 4.61 21.41
C HIS A 295 -42.87 4.23 22.81
N PHE A 296 -41.95 5.01 23.38
CA PHE A 296 -41.42 4.79 24.73
C PHE A 296 -42.19 5.54 25.84
N GLY A 297 -43.19 6.34 25.49
CA GLY A 297 -44.13 6.96 26.45
C GLY A 297 -43.65 8.27 27.10
N HIS A 298 -42.68 8.96 26.50
CA HIS A 298 -42.11 10.22 26.98
C HIS A 298 -42.92 11.44 26.52
N HIS A 299 -44.03 11.70 27.24
CA HIS A 299 -45.02 12.74 26.88
C HIS A 299 -44.49 14.17 27.00
N ASP A 300 -43.54 14.41 27.89
CA ASP A 300 -42.84 15.68 28.08
C ASP A 300 -41.94 16.02 26.89
N VAL A 301 -41.17 15.05 26.40
CA VAL A 301 -40.37 15.20 25.18
C VAL A 301 -41.26 15.34 23.95
N PHE A 302 -42.34 14.58 23.86
CA PHE A 302 -43.31 14.69 22.77
C PHE A 302 -43.86 16.11 22.65
N LYS A 303 -44.24 16.73 23.79
CA LYS A 303 -44.75 18.10 23.82
C LYS A 303 -43.72 19.12 23.31
N ILE A 304 -42.45 18.98 23.71
CA ILE A 304 -41.36 19.85 23.25
C ILE A 304 -41.13 19.72 21.74
N LEU A 305 -41.09 18.47 21.24
CA LEU A 305 -40.94 18.21 19.81
C LEU A 305 -42.11 18.78 19.00
N GLN A 306 -43.34 18.65 19.50
CA GLN A 306 -44.54 19.19 18.85
C GLN A 306 -44.53 20.72 18.80
N GLU A 307 -44.16 21.38 19.89
CA GLU A 307 -44.03 22.84 19.94
C GLU A 307 -42.95 23.34 18.97
N TYR A 308 -41.80 22.64 18.90
CA TYR A 308 -40.70 23.05 18.03
C TYR A 308 -40.97 22.81 16.54
N GLN A 309 -41.70 21.74 16.19
CA GLN A 309 -42.07 21.46 14.79
C GLN A 309 -42.93 22.57 14.18
N VAL A 310 -43.81 23.19 14.97
CA VAL A 310 -44.63 24.34 14.51
C VAL A 310 -43.77 25.58 14.25
N GLN A 311 -42.64 25.70 14.93
CA GLN A 311 -41.75 26.86 14.85
C GLN A 311 -40.57 26.68 13.88
N TYR A 312 -40.34 25.45 13.38
CA TYR A 312 -39.18 25.14 12.56
C TYR A 312 -39.31 25.68 11.13
N THR A 313 -38.39 26.55 10.74
CA THR A 313 -38.20 26.98 9.34
C THR A 313 -36.97 26.30 8.75
N PRO A 314 -37.10 25.53 7.64
CA PRO A 314 -35.95 24.92 6.98
C PRO A 314 -34.93 25.98 6.53
N GLN A 315 -33.63 25.72 6.74
CA GLN A 315 -32.58 26.54 6.12
C GLN A 315 -32.52 26.19 4.62
N GLY A 316 -32.59 27.20 3.75
CA GLY A 316 -32.74 27.02 2.30
C GLY A 316 -31.51 26.40 1.63
N ASP A 317 -31.72 25.29 0.93
CA ASP A 317 -30.79 24.74 -0.05
C ASP A 317 -30.80 25.60 -1.32
N SER A 318 -29.70 26.31 -1.57
CA SER A 318 -29.43 26.93 -2.87
C SER A 318 -28.63 25.95 -3.76
N ASP A 319 -29.28 25.55 -4.86
CA ASP A 319 -28.74 25.01 -6.12
C ASP A 319 -28.29 23.52 -6.11
N ASN A 320 -28.66 22.63 -7.04
CA ASN A 320 -29.34 22.75 -8.32
C ASN A 320 -29.72 21.33 -8.82
N GLY A 321 -30.79 21.17 -9.60
CA GLY A 321 -30.99 19.94 -10.39
C GLY A 321 -32.43 19.45 -10.57
N LYS A 322 -33.12 20.05 -11.53
CA LYS A 322 -34.39 19.59 -12.10
C LYS A 322 -34.31 18.11 -12.52
N GLU A 323 -35.34 17.32 -12.22
CA GLU A 323 -35.97 16.43 -13.19
C GLU A 323 -37.33 15.90 -12.74
N ASN A 324 -38.32 16.14 -13.60
CA ASN A 324 -39.50 15.33 -13.90
C ASN A 324 -40.55 15.04 -12.81
N GLN A 325 -41.62 15.83 -12.82
CA GLN A 325 -42.99 15.30 -12.93
C GLN A 325 -43.99 16.41 -13.33
N THR A 326 -44.12 16.66 -14.63
CA THR A 326 -45.30 17.30 -15.24
C THR A 326 -45.97 16.28 -16.15
N VAL A 327 -46.71 15.35 -15.55
CA VAL A 327 -47.79 14.63 -16.22
C VAL A 327 -48.91 14.46 -15.21
N HIS A 328 -49.93 15.32 -15.32
CA HIS A 328 -51.34 15.12 -14.95
C HIS A 328 -51.96 16.47 -14.59
N LYS A 329 -52.39 17.20 -15.61
CA LYS A 329 -53.52 18.13 -15.57
C LYS A 329 -53.90 18.46 -17.01
N ASN A 330 -54.85 17.68 -17.53
CA ASN A 330 -55.73 18.07 -18.64
C ASN A 330 -56.84 17.02 -18.74
N LEU A 331 -57.81 17.15 -17.85
CA LEU A 331 -59.20 16.82 -18.12
C LEU A 331 -60.00 17.82 -17.30
N ASP A 332 -60.52 18.84 -17.98
CA ASP A 332 -61.87 19.40 -17.82
C ASP A 332 -61.93 20.77 -18.50
N GLY A 333 -62.57 20.83 -19.67
CA GLY A 333 -62.93 22.09 -20.33
C GLY A 333 -63.08 22.04 -21.84
N LEU A 334 -64.22 21.52 -22.33
CA LEU A 334 -65.01 21.80 -23.56
C LEU A 334 -65.67 20.47 -23.99
N LEU A 335 -66.98 20.24 -24.15
CA LEU A 335 -68.14 21.08 -24.55
C LEU A 335 -67.84 22.43 -25.16
#